data_AF-A0A977KSD0-F1
#
_entry.id   AF-A0A977KSD0-F1
#
_cell.length_a   1.000
_cell.length_b   1.000
_cell.length_c   1.000
_cell.angle_alpha   90.00
_cell.angle_beta   90.00
_cell.angle_gamma   90.00
#
_symmetry.space_group_name_H-M   'P 1'
#
loop_
_entity.id
_entity.type
_entity.pdbx_description
1 polymer ?
#
loop_
_entity_poly.entity_id
_entity_poly.type
_entity_poly.pdbx_seq_one_letter_code
_entity_poly.pdbx_strand_id
1 'polypeptide(L)'
;MKSATLPSFWETYKLLDNQTKQRTRKTYYLWRDNPFHSSLHFKCINREENIWSVRISLNYRALGILEKDTVTWFWIGSHKKYEEFYA
;
A
#
# COMPACT_ATOMS: atom_id res chain seq x y z
N MET A 1 -13.10 -3.13 5.10
CA MET A 1 -12.78 -2.91 3.67
C MET A 1 -12.38 -4.24 3.06
N LYS A 2 -12.63 -4.45 1.76
CA LYS A 2 -12.18 -5.62 1.00
C LYS A 2 -10.83 -5.33 0.33
N SER A 3 -10.11 -6.39 -0.01
CA SER A 3 -8.78 -6.30 -0.61
C SER A 3 -8.72 -7.14 -1.87
N ALA A 4 -8.15 -6.56 -2.93
CA ALA A 4 -7.75 -7.26 -4.15
C ALA A 4 -6.32 -6.85 -4.51
N THR A 5 -5.66 -7.62 -5.39
CA THR A 5 -4.30 -7.31 -5.86
C THR A 5 -4.24 -7.48 -7.37
N LEU A 6 -3.56 -6.55 -8.05
CA LEU A 6 -3.13 -6.75 -9.44
C LEU A 6 -1.82 -7.55 -9.51
N PRO A 7 -1.51 -8.19 -10.65
CA PRO A 7 -0.22 -8.88 -10.85
C PRO A 7 1.00 -7.99 -10.57
N SER A 8 0.94 -6.70 -10.92
CA SER A 8 2.00 -5.71 -10.69
C SER A 8 2.39 -5.53 -9.21
N PHE A 9 1.42 -5.72 -8.30
CA PHE A 9 1.70 -5.70 -6.87
C PHE A 9 2.63 -6.84 -6.50
N TRP A 10 2.38 -8.05 -7.03
CA TRP A 10 3.19 -9.22 -6.74
C TRP A 10 4.57 -9.15 -7.40
N GLU A 11 4.68 -8.56 -8.58
CA GLU A 11 5.97 -8.30 -9.23
C GLU A 11 6.86 -7.44 -8.36
N THR A 12 6.34 -6.30 -7.89
CA THR A 12 7.09 -5.40 -7.00
C THR A 12 7.35 -6.00 -5.62
N TYR A 13 6.38 -6.73 -5.05
CA TYR A 13 6.53 -7.44 -3.79
C TYR A 13 7.63 -8.51 -3.82
N LYS A 14 7.77 -9.26 -4.93
CA LYS A 14 8.79 -10.31 -5.07
C LYS A 14 10.21 -9.76 -4.99
N LEU A 15 10.43 -8.52 -5.44
CA LEU A 15 11.72 -7.83 -5.43
C LEU A 15 12.14 -7.32 -4.04
N LEU A 16 11.22 -7.30 -3.07
CA LEU A 16 11.51 -6.83 -1.72
C LEU A 16 12.39 -7.83 -0.96
N ASP A 17 13.23 -7.30 -0.07
CA ASP A 17 13.97 -8.10 0.90
C ASP A 17 13.01 -8.79 1.90
N ASN A 18 13.52 -9.81 2.59
CA ASN A 18 12.72 -10.62 3.51
C ASN A 18 12.14 -9.80 4.69
N GLN A 19 12.88 -8.83 5.20
CA GLN A 19 12.42 -8.00 6.31
C GLN A 19 11.25 -7.11 5.87
N THR A 20 11.34 -6.51 4.68
CA THR A 20 10.27 -5.70 4.12
C THR A 20 9.05 -6.56 3.81
N LYS A 21 9.21 -7.76 3.23
CA LYS A 21 8.10 -8.72 3.02
C LYS A 21 7.35 -9.06 4.32
N GLN A 22 8.08 -9.32 5.41
CA GLN A 22 7.47 -9.59 6.71
C GLN A 22 6.68 -8.38 7.24
N ARG A 23 7.23 -7.16 7.11
CA ARG A 23 6.55 -5.91 7.52
C ARG A 23 5.29 -5.69 6.69
N THR A 24 5.33 -5.93 5.38
CA THR A 24 4.16 -5.84 4.51
C THR A 24 3.04 -6.76 4.97
N ARG A 25 3.34 -8.03 5.28
CA ARG A 25 2.32 -8.98 5.78
C ARG A 25 1.71 -8.53 7.10
N LYS A 26 2.52 -8.08 8.06
CA LYS A 26 2.03 -7.55 9.34
C LYS A 26 1.15 -6.32 9.15
N THR A 27 1.56 -5.41 8.28
CA THR A 27 0.81 -4.20 7.93
C THR A 27 -0.52 -4.56 7.27
N TYR A 28 -0.53 -5.53 6.36
CA TYR A 28 -1.75 -6.02 5.71
C TYR A 28 -2.76 -6.58 6.72
N TYR A 29 -2.32 -7.40 7.68
CA TYR A 29 -3.22 -7.90 8.71
C TYR A 29 -3.79 -6.77 9.58
N LEU A 30 -2.94 -5.81 10.01
CA LEU A 30 -3.41 -4.65 10.75
C LEU A 30 -4.40 -3.80 9.93
N TRP A 31 -4.12 -3.57 8.64
CA TRP A 31 -5.02 -2.84 7.76
C TRP A 31 -6.34 -3.57 7.52
N ARG A 32 -6.32 -4.90 7.38
CA ARG A 32 -7.55 -5.70 7.21
C ARG A 32 -8.46 -5.57 8.43
N ASP A 33 -7.87 -5.61 9.62
CA ASP A 33 -8.61 -5.62 10.88
C ASP A 33 -9.00 -4.19 11.33
N ASN A 34 -8.13 -3.20 11.10
CA ASN A 34 -8.38 -1.78 11.36
C ASN A 34 -7.70 -0.88 10.30
N PRO A 35 -8.36 -0.62 9.15
CA PRO A 35 -7.79 0.14 8.05
C PRO A 35 -7.33 1.56 8.42
N PHE A 36 -7.94 2.15 9.44
CA PHE A 36 -7.69 3.53 9.87
C PHE A 36 -6.85 3.61 11.15
N HIS A 37 -6.15 2.53 11.52
CA HIS A 37 -5.16 2.57 12.59
C HIS A 37 -4.09 3.64 12.30
N SER A 38 -3.79 4.50 13.28
CA SER A 38 -2.95 5.69 13.07
C SER A 38 -1.56 5.39 12.50
N SER A 39 -0.96 4.27 12.88
CA SER A 39 0.36 3.84 12.38
C SER A 39 0.40 3.50 10.88
N LEU A 40 -0.75 3.15 10.29
CA LEU A 40 -0.87 2.82 8.89
C LEU A 40 -0.79 4.05 8.00
N HIS A 41 -1.14 5.23 8.53
CA HIS A 41 -1.29 6.46 7.75
C HIS A 41 -2.05 6.23 6.43
N PHE A 42 -3.11 5.42 6.49
CA PHE A 42 -3.89 5.07 5.31
C PHE A 42 -4.68 6.30 4.82
N LYS A 43 -4.30 6.85 3.66
CA LYS A 43 -4.85 8.12 3.16
C LYS A 43 -4.91 8.18 1.64
N CYS A 44 -5.87 8.95 1.13
CA CYS A 44 -5.94 9.33 -0.27
C CYS A 44 -4.78 10.29 -0.61
N ILE A 45 -4.10 10.01 -1.71
CA ILE A 45 -2.94 10.77 -2.19
C ILE A 45 -3.14 11.34 -3.59
N ASN A 46 -4.05 10.77 -4.37
CA ASN A 46 -4.53 11.34 -5.63
C ASN A 46 -6.06 11.15 -5.67
N ARG A 47 -6.81 12.26 -5.70
CA ARG A 47 -8.27 12.24 -5.67
C ARG A 47 -8.91 11.95 -7.03
N GLU A 48 -8.24 12.32 -8.13
CA GLU A 48 -8.76 12.12 -9.49
C GLU A 48 -8.83 10.62 -9.81
N GLU A 49 -7.78 9.88 -9.44
CA GLU A 49 -7.68 8.43 -9.67
C GLU A 49 -8.07 7.59 -8.43
N ASN A 50 -8.51 8.23 -7.34
CA ASN A 50 -8.79 7.57 -6.06
C ASN A 50 -7.65 6.65 -5.59
N ILE A 51 -6.40 7.12 -5.67
CA ILE A 51 -5.23 6.37 -5.19
C ILE A 51 -5.04 6.62 -3.70
N TRP A 52 -4.88 5.52 -2.97
CA TRP A 52 -4.62 5.48 -1.55
C TRP A 52 -3.26 4.86 -1.26
N SER A 53 -2.61 5.39 -0.22
CA SER A 53 -1.32 4.92 0.27
C SER A 53 -1.44 4.34 1.67
N VAL A 54 -0.75 3.23 1.92
CA VAL A 54 -0.55 2.67 3.27
C VAL A 54 0.94 2.59 3.61
N ARG A 55 1.27 2.91 4.86
CA ARG A 55 2.64 2.89 5.38
C ARG A 55 3.05 1.49 5.79
N ILE A 56 4.09 0.96 5.14
CA ILE A 56 4.72 -0.31 5.51
C ILE A 56 5.85 -0.09 6.53
N SER A 57 6.62 0.97 6.31
CA SER A 57 7.70 1.43 7.21
C SER A 57 7.95 2.92 6.97
N LEU A 58 8.97 3.52 7.58
CA LEU A 58 9.38 4.89 7.26
C LEU A 58 9.62 5.04 5.75
N ASN A 59 10.31 4.06 5.15
CA ASN A 59 10.84 4.13 3.79
C ASN A 59 10.04 3.37 2.74
N TYR A 60 8.94 2.69 3.10
CA TYR A 60 8.15 1.90 2.15
C TYR A 60 6.65 2.20 2.24
N ARG A 61 5.98 2.17 1.08
CA ARG A 61 4.53 2.33 0.93
C ARG A 61 3.97 1.24 0.02
N ALA A 62 2.71 0.89 0.22
CA ALA A 62 1.90 0.19 -0.77
C ALA A 62 0.78 1.11 -1.27
N LEU A 63 0.45 0.99 -2.54
CA LEU A 63 -0.55 1.81 -3.22
C LEU A 63 -1.67 0.93 -3.77
N GLY A 64 -2.88 1.47 -3.69
CA GLY A 64 -4.07 0.85 -4.26
C GLY A 64 -5.12 1.87 -4.64
N ILE A 65 -5.99 1.49 -5.57
CA ILE A 65 -7.17 2.28 -5.91
C ILE A 65 -8.30 1.87 -4.98
N LEU A 66 -8.97 2.84 -4.36
CA LEU A 66 -10.16 2.57 -3.55
C LEU A 66 -11.42 2.84 -4.37
N GLU A 67 -12.16 1.78 -4.66
CA GLU A 67 -13.48 1.86 -5.27
C GLU A 67 -14.52 1.24 -4.33
N LYS A 68 -15.53 2.02 -3.96
CA LYS A 68 -16.57 1.63 -2.99
C LYS A 68 -15.94 1.14 -1.67
N ASP A 69 -15.93 -0.16 -1.43
CA ASP A 69 -15.41 -0.80 -0.22
C ASP A 69 -14.12 -1.60 -0.45
N THR A 70 -13.59 -1.61 -1.67
CA THR A 70 -12.47 -2.47 -2.08
C THR A 70 -11.23 -1.65 -2.43
N VAL A 71 -10.10 -1.99 -1.80
CA VAL A 71 -8.79 -1.51 -2.24
C VAL A 71 -8.16 -2.55 -3.16
N THR A 72 -7.89 -2.13 -4.39
CA THR A 72 -7.13 -2.93 -5.37
C THR A 72 -5.68 -2.47 -5.36
N TRP A 73 -4.82 -3.25 -4.69
CA TRP A 73 -3.40 -2.93 -4.57
C TRP A 73 -2.66 -3.23 -5.88
N PHE A 74 -1.90 -2.26 -6.37
CA PHE A 74 -1.18 -2.39 -7.63
C PHE A 74 0.34 -2.22 -7.49
N TRP A 75 0.83 -1.71 -6.36
CA TRP A 75 2.25 -1.44 -6.19
C TRP A 75 2.70 -1.48 -4.73
N ILE A 76 3.96 -1.88 -4.50
CA ILE A 76 4.66 -1.70 -3.23
C ILE A 76 6.13 -1.36 -3.48
N GLY A 77 6.68 -0.38 -2.75
CA GLY A 77 8.05 0.03 -2.96
C GLY A 77 8.50 1.18 -2.07
N SER A 78 9.66 1.74 -2.38
CA SER A 78 10.26 2.78 -1.55
C SER A 78 9.49 4.10 -1.66
N HIS A 79 9.41 4.82 -0.54
CA HIS A 79 8.74 6.12 -0.48
C HIS A 79 9.37 7.13 -1.45
N LYS A 80 10.70 7.07 -1.64
CA LYS A 80 11.40 7.93 -2.60
C LYS A 80 10.94 7.70 -4.05
N LYS A 81 10.85 6.44 -4.50
CA LYS A 81 10.31 6.12 -5.84
C LYS A 81 8.85 6.54 -5.99
N TYR A 82 8.09 6.47 -4.90
CA TYR A 82 6.71 6.93 -4.85
C TYR A 82 6.57 8.45 -5.01
N GLU A 83 7.44 9.25 -4.37
CA GLU A 83 7.40 10.72 -4.47
C GLU A 83 7.65 11.19 -5.91
N GLU A 84 8.47 10.48 -6.68
CA GLU A 84 8.70 10.79 -8.11
C GLU A 84 7.43 10.69 -8.98
N PHE A 85 6.39 9.95 -8.57
CA PHE A 85 5.15 9.77 -9.35
C PHE A 85 3.99 10.68 -8.94
N TYR A 86 3.95 11.13 -7.69
CA TYR A 86 2.75 11.75 -7.08
C TYR A 86 3.05 12.95 -6.18
N ALA A 87 4.25 13.53 -6.25
CA ALA A 87 4.59 14.79 -5.58
C ALA A 87 4.19 16.02 -6.40
#